data_AF-A0A9D4GK82-F1
#
_entry.id   AF-A0A9D4GK82-F1
#
_cell.length_a   1.000
_cell.length_b   1.000
_cell.length_c   1.000
_cell.angle_alpha   90.00
_cell.angle_beta   90.00
_cell.angle_gamma   90.00
#
_symmetry.space_group_name_H-M   'P 1'
#
loop_
_entity.id
_entity.type
_entity.pdbx_description
1 polymer ?
#
loop_
_entity_poly.entity_id
_entity_poly.type
_entity_poly.pdbx_seq_one_letter_code
_entity_poly.pdbx_strand_id
1 'polypeptide(L)'
;MGFDKKDVRWLSHDKATTTLRRCLPSVYKSLKLEAEERNDARAAGTSTILSLYKLAAVGLLLPTSTADCERGFSTMKRIKTENRARMKSAVLNALMTVSIEGPDIEAVDFGKMVDAWHQEKPRRTVF
;
A
#
# COMPACT_ATOMS: atom_id res chain seq x y z
N MET A 1 30.19 25.80 -15.91
CA MET A 1 29.05 26.14 -15.04
C MET A 1 28.96 25.05 -13.98
N GLY A 2 29.31 25.38 -12.73
CA GLY A 2 29.54 24.39 -11.68
C GLY A 2 28.28 23.60 -11.34
N PHE A 3 28.41 22.28 -11.22
CA PHE A 3 27.40 21.46 -10.58
C PHE A 3 27.28 21.93 -9.13
N ASP A 4 26.21 22.66 -8.85
CA ASP A 4 25.77 22.99 -7.50
C ASP A 4 25.64 21.69 -6.70
N LYS A 5 26.42 21.55 -5.63
CA LYS A 5 26.37 20.43 -4.69
C LYS A 5 25.07 20.54 -3.89
N LYS A 6 23.93 20.38 -4.57
CA LYS A 6 22.59 20.37 -3.99
C LYS A 6 22.58 19.34 -2.87
N ASP A 7 22.13 19.80 -1.71
CA ASP A 7 22.14 19.14 -0.42
C ASP A 7 21.80 17.63 -0.49
N VAL A 8 22.82 16.76 -0.48
CA VAL A 8 22.64 15.29 -0.51
C VAL A 8 22.34 14.68 0.87
N ARG A 9 22.12 15.51 1.90
CA ARG A 9 21.82 15.04 3.26
C ARG A 9 20.57 14.16 3.31
N TRP A 10 19.54 14.48 2.51
CA TRP A 10 18.32 13.68 2.43
C TRP A 10 18.60 12.24 1.95
N LEU A 11 19.53 12.04 1.01
CA LEU A 11 19.87 10.73 0.47
C LEU A 11 20.61 9.88 1.51
N SER A 12 21.49 10.51 2.29
CA SER A 12 22.18 9.84 3.39
C SER A 12 21.23 9.47 4.53
N HIS A 13 20.27 10.34 4.83
CA HIS A 13 19.24 10.12 5.82
C HIS A 13 18.28 8.99 5.39
N ASP A 14 17.80 9.02 4.15
CA ASP A 14 16.93 7.99 3.57
C ASP A 14 17.61 6.61 3.56
N LYS A 15 18.90 6.57 3.22
CA LYS A 15 19.68 5.34 3.27
C LYS A 15 19.84 4.81 4.69
N ALA A 16 20.02 5.69 5.68
CA ALA A 16 20.11 5.32 7.09
C ALA A 16 18.77 4.79 7.61
N THR A 17 17.65 5.48 7.34
CA THR A 17 16.30 5.06 7.76
C THR A 17 15.89 3.75 7.10
N THR A 18 16.17 3.58 5.81
CA THR A 18 15.90 2.33 5.08
C THR A 18 16.71 1.16 5.63
N THR A 19 17.99 1.39 5.94
CA THR A 19 18.85 0.36 6.54
C THR A 19 18.34 -0.04 7.92
N LEU A 20 17.97 0.93 8.76
CA LEU A 20 17.38 0.68 10.07
C LEU A 20 16.08 -0.10 9.95
N ARG A 21 15.18 0.28 9.05
CA ARG A 21 13.91 -0.42 8.82
C ARG A 21 14.13 -1.88 8.43
N ARG A 22 15.14 -2.15 7.60
CA ARG A 22 15.51 -3.50 7.16
C ARG A 22 16.06 -4.35 8.31
N CYS A 23 16.89 -3.79 9.20
CA CYS A 23 17.46 -4.54 10.33
C CYS A 23 16.60 -4.51 11.59
N LEU A 24 15.53 -3.71 11.64
CA LEU A 24 14.65 -3.58 12.81
C LEU A 24 14.04 -4.91 13.27
N PRO A 25 13.61 -5.85 12.40
CA PRO A 25 13.08 -7.14 12.85
C PRO A 25 14.12 -7.98 13.59
N SER A 26 15.36 -8.03 13.10
CA SER A 26 16.46 -8.75 13.75
C SER A 26 16.85 -8.09 15.07
N VAL A 27 16.95 -6.75 15.11
CA VAL A 27 17.25 -6.01 16.35
C VAL A 27 16.16 -6.24 17.40
N TYR A 28 14.88 -6.17 17.00
CA TYR A 28 13.75 -6.44 17.89
C TYR A 28 13.82 -7.87 18.48
N LYS A 29 14.15 -8.86 17.65
CA LYS A 29 14.32 -10.25 18.10
C LYS A 29 15.48 -10.38 19.09
N SER A 30 16.63 -9.79 18.78
CA SER A 30 17.79 -9.80 19.68
C SER A 30 17.49 -9.12 21.02
N LEU A 31 16.79 -7.98 21.02
CA LEU A 31 16.39 -7.28 22.25
C LEU A 31 15.45 -8.12 23.12
N LYS A 32 14.55 -8.91 22.52
CA LYS A 32 13.70 -9.84 23.27
C LYS A 32 14.51 -10.97 23.90
N LEU A 33 15.42 -11.57 23.14
CA LEU A 33 16.29 -12.62 23.66
C LEU A 33 17.19 -12.09 24.79
N GLU A 34 17.77 -10.91 24.64
CA GLU A 34 18.59 -10.27 25.67
C GLU A 34 17.78 -9.99 26.96
N ALA A 35 16.52 -9.57 26.80
CA ALA A 35 15.60 -9.36 27.92
C ALA A 35 15.29 -10.67 28.67
N GLU A 36 15.13 -11.78 27.95
CA GLU A 36 14.78 -13.08 28.53
C GLU A 36 16.00 -13.82 29.10
N GLU A 37 17.09 -13.91 28.34
CA GLU A 37 18.27 -14.71 28.68
C GLU A 37 19.17 -14.02 29.72
N ARG A 38 19.28 -12.69 29.65
CA ARG A 38 20.17 -11.90 30.52
C ARG A 38 19.43 -11.02 31.52
N ASN A 39 18.10 -11.08 31.52
CA ASN A 39 17.24 -10.28 32.39
C ASN A 39 17.55 -8.77 32.28
N ASP A 40 17.90 -8.29 31.08
CA ASP A 40 18.23 -6.88 30.85
C ASP A 40 16.95 -6.03 30.77
N ALA A 41 16.75 -5.20 31.79
CA ALA A 41 15.61 -4.28 31.89
C ALA A 41 15.55 -3.26 30.74
N ARG A 42 16.69 -2.82 30.18
CA ARG A 42 16.74 -1.87 29.06
C ARG A 42 16.31 -2.54 27.77
N ALA A 43 16.75 -3.78 27.54
CA ALA A 43 16.33 -4.57 26.39
C ALA A 43 14.82 -4.87 26.46
N ALA A 44 14.31 -5.22 27.65
CA ALA A 44 12.89 -5.42 27.92
C ALA A 44 12.06 -4.16 27.62
N GLY A 45 12.46 -3.00 28.16
CA GLY A 45 11.79 -1.73 27.94
C GLY A 45 11.79 -1.30 26.47
N THR A 46 12.94 -1.42 25.79
CA THR A 46 13.08 -1.07 24.37
C THR A 46 12.20 -1.96 23.48
N SER A 47 12.19 -3.27 23.74
CA SER A 47 11.35 -4.19 22.97
C SER A 47 9.84 -3.91 23.17
N THR A 48 9.43 -3.54 24.38
CA THR A 48 8.03 -3.19 24.71
C THR A 48 7.59 -1.93 23.96
N ILE A 49 8.42 -0.89 23.96
CA ILE A 49 8.13 0.36 23.22
C ILE A 49 8.03 0.08 21.72
N LEU A 50 8.95 -0.74 21.16
CA LEU A 50 8.89 -1.13 19.75
C LEU A 50 7.61 -1.92 19.41
N SER A 51 7.10 -2.78 20.30
CA SER A 51 5.80 -3.42 20.07
C SER A 51 4.63 -2.46 20.15
N LEU A 52 4.65 -1.49 21.08
CA LEU A 52 3.60 -0.48 21.18
C LEU A 52 3.57 0.40 19.92
N TYR A 53 4.74 0.81 19.42
CA TYR A 53 4.84 1.55 18.16
C TYR A 53 4.25 0.76 16.98
N LYS A 54 4.54 -0.55 16.87
CA LYS A 54 3.95 -1.42 15.84
C LYS A 54 2.42 -1.45 15.96
N LEU A 55 1.89 -1.58 17.17
CA LEU A 55 0.45 -1.58 17.42
C LEU A 55 -0.19 -0.25 17.02
N ALA A 56 0.42 0.87 17.42
CA ALA A 56 -0.06 2.21 17.07
C ALA A 56 -0.04 2.42 15.54
N ALA A 57 1.02 1.99 14.86
CA ALA A 57 1.11 2.09 13.40
C ALA A 57 0.03 1.29 12.68
N VAL A 58 -0.31 0.09 13.17
CA VAL A 58 -1.44 -0.70 12.65
C VAL A 58 -2.77 -0.03 12.98
N GLY A 59 -2.92 0.52 14.19
CA GLY A 59 -4.12 1.24 14.61
C GLY A 59 -4.44 2.45 13.72
N LEU A 60 -3.41 3.16 13.21
CA LEU A 60 -3.58 4.26 12.27
C LEU A 60 -4.08 3.84 10.89
N LEU A 61 -3.96 2.55 10.54
CA LEU A 61 -4.49 2.00 9.28
C LEU A 61 -5.96 1.56 9.40
N LEU A 62 -6.49 1.46 10.62
CA LEU A 62 -7.87 1.07 10.82
C LEU A 62 -8.80 2.21 10.37
N PRO A 63 -9.80 1.94 9.51
CA PRO A 63 -10.77 2.94 9.14
C PRO A 63 -11.56 3.35 10.39
N THR A 64 -11.53 4.64 10.72
CA THR A 64 -12.25 5.21 11.86
C THR A 64 -13.70 5.57 11.52
N SER A 65 -14.07 5.45 10.23
CA SER A 65 -15.38 5.81 9.70
C SER A 65 -15.89 4.78 8.71
N THR A 66 -17.21 4.58 8.66
CA THR A 66 -17.90 3.76 7.66
C THR A 66 -18.14 4.50 6.34
N ALA A 67 -17.80 5.79 6.27
CA ALA A 67 -18.02 6.62 5.07
C ALA A 67 -17.36 6.03 3.82
N ASP A 68 -16.20 5.39 3.94
CA ASP A 68 -15.52 4.76 2.81
C ASP A 68 -16.30 3.55 2.28
N CYS A 69 -16.93 2.77 3.17
CA CYS A 69 -17.82 1.69 2.78
C CYS A 69 -19.05 2.23 2.04
N GLU A 70 -19.66 3.32 2.52
CA GLU A 70 -20.82 3.96 1.88
C GLU A 70 -20.46 4.49 0.48
N ARG A 71 -19.29 5.11 0.32
CA ARG A 71 -18.74 5.53 -0.99
C ARG A 71 -18.52 4.32 -1.91
N GLY A 72 -18.01 3.22 -1.36
CA GLY A 72 -17.87 1.95 -2.07
C GLY A 72 -19.22 1.42 -2.57
N PHE A 73 -20.24 1.35 -1.71
CA PHE A 73 -21.57 0.90 -2.12
C PHE A 73 -22.22 1.83 -3.15
N SER A 74 -22.06 3.14 -3.01
CA SER A 74 -22.53 4.12 -3.99
C SER A 74 -21.88 3.92 -5.35
N THR A 75 -20.56 3.71 -5.38
CA THR A 75 -19.80 3.41 -6.60
C THR A 75 -20.26 2.09 -7.22
N MET A 76 -20.47 1.07 -6.39
CA MET A 76 -20.97 -0.23 -6.85
C MET A 76 -22.36 -0.11 -7.47
N LYS A 77 -23.25 0.68 -6.88
CA LYS A 77 -24.59 0.94 -7.41
C LYS A 77 -24.56 1.67 -8.76
N ARG A 78 -23.60 2.58 -8.95
CA ARG A 78 -23.38 3.26 -10.25
C ARG A 78 -22.87 2.29 -11.33
N ILE A 79 -22.05 1.31 -10.98
CA ILE A 79 -21.51 0.32 -11.91
C ILE A 79 -22.52 -0.80 -12.22
N LYS A 80 -23.22 -1.32 -11.20
CA LYS A 80 -24.25 -2.35 -11.32
C LYS A 80 -25.61 -1.73 -11.63
N THR A 81 -25.79 -1.40 -12.91
CA THR A 81 -27.10 -1.04 -13.46
C THR A 81 -27.93 -2.30 -13.76
N GLU A 82 -29.24 -2.12 -14.03
CA GLU A 82 -30.16 -3.21 -14.38
C GLU A 82 -29.62 -4.07 -15.53
N ASN A 83 -29.10 -3.43 -16.58
CA ASN A 83 -28.52 -4.10 -17.75
C ASN A 83 -27.16 -4.76 -17.46
N ARG A 84 -26.50 -4.44 -16.33
CA ARG A 84 -25.17 -4.95 -15.95
C ARG A 84 -25.21 -5.78 -14.65
N ALA A 85 -26.39 -6.25 -14.24
CA ALA A 85 -26.58 -6.90 -12.94
C ALA A 85 -25.82 -8.25 -12.79
N ARG A 86 -25.60 -9.00 -13.89
CA ARG A 86 -24.99 -10.35 -13.88
C ARG A 86 -23.47 -10.38 -14.05
N MET A 87 -22.78 -9.28 -13.75
CA MET A 87 -21.33 -9.21 -13.88
C MET A 87 -20.62 -10.12 -12.88
N LYS A 88 -19.56 -10.80 -13.33
CA LYS A 88 -18.68 -11.58 -12.45
C LYS A 88 -17.98 -10.67 -11.44
N SER A 89 -17.76 -11.17 -10.22
CA SER A 89 -17.11 -10.42 -9.13
C SER A 89 -15.74 -9.86 -9.52
N ALA A 90 -14.93 -10.61 -10.27
CA ALA A 90 -13.62 -10.14 -10.73
C ALA A 90 -13.71 -8.86 -11.59
N VAL A 91 -14.68 -8.81 -12.50
CA VAL A 91 -14.88 -7.63 -13.37
C VAL A 91 -15.45 -6.47 -12.57
N LEU A 92 -16.40 -6.74 -11.67
CA LEU A 92 -16.96 -5.71 -10.79
C LEU A 92 -15.86 -5.07 -9.92
N ASN A 93 -15.01 -5.90 -9.31
CA ASN A 93 -13.91 -5.42 -8.47
C ASN A 93 -12.92 -4.58 -9.27
N ALA A 94 -12.55 -5.02 -10.48
CA ALA A 94 -11.67 -4.22 -11.34
C ALA A 94 -12.27 -2.85 -11.69
N LEU A 95 -13.56 -2.79 -12.07
CA LEU A 95 -14.24 -1.52 -12.36
C LEU A 95 -14.37 -0.63 -11.12
N MET A 96 -14.65 -1.22 -9.97
CA MET A 96 -14.68 -0.53 -8.67
C MET A 96 -13.32 0.08 -8.35
N THR A 97 -12.24 -0.68 -8.47
CA THR A 97 -10.87 -0.22 -8.24
C THR A 97 -10.52 0.94 -9.16
N VAL A 98 -10.78 0.81 -10.47
CA VAL A 98 -10.54 1.90 -11.43
C VAL A 98 -11.38 3.13 -11.09
N SER A 99 -12.61 2.95 -10.62
CA SER A 99 -13.48 4.09 -10.31
C SER A 99 -13.15 4.79 -8.99
N ILE A 100 -12.51 4.12 -8.04
CA ILE A 100 -12.19 4.69 -6.72
C ILE A 100 -10.76 5.24 -6.71
N GLU A 101 -9.80 4.47 -7.23
CA GLU A 101 -8.36 4.74 -7.15
C GLU A 101 -7.77 5.20 -8.49
N GLY A 102 -8.57 5.21 -9.56
CA GLY A 102 -8.10 5.60 -10.87
C GLY A 102 -7.73 7.08 -10.96
N PRO A 103 -6.79 7.44 -11.84
CA PRO A 103 -6.49 8.84 -12.12
C PRO A 103 -7.71 9.54 -12.73
N ASP A 104 -7.72 10.88 -12.65
CA ASP A 104 -8.74 11.68 -13.31
C ASP A 104 -8.74 11.43 -14.82
N ILE A 105 -9.91 11.51 -15.44
CA ILE A 105 -10.14 11.19 -16.85
C ILE A 105 -9.24 12.05 -17.75
N GLU A 106 -9.01 13.32 -17.39
CA GLU A 106 -8.13 14.22 -18.15
C GLU A 106 -6.66 13.84 -18.08
N ALA A 107 -6.24 13.14 -17.03
CA ALA A 107 -4.86 12.65 -16.88
C ALA A 107 -4.64 11.29 -17.58
N VAL A 108 -5.69 10.69 -18.15
CA VAL A 108 -5.63 9.37 -18.79
C VAL A 108 -5.39 9.50 -20.29
N ASP A 109 -4.29 8.91 -20.75
CA ASP A 109 -4.04 8.67 -22.17
C ASP A 109 -4.72 7.38 -22.63
N PHE A 110 -5.96 7.51 -23.10
CA PHE A 110 -6.74 6.37 -23.60
C PHE A 110 -6.10 5.70 -24.82
N GLY A 111 -5.34 6.45 -25.63
CA GLY A 111 -4.64 5.90 -26.80
C GLY A 111 -3.62 4.85 -26.37
N LYS A 112 -2.77 5.20 -25.39
CA LYS A 112 -1.80 4.25 -24.81
C LYS A 112 -2.46 3.03 -24.17
N MET A 113 -3.61 3.21 -23.52
CA MET A 113 -4.34 2.08 -22.94
C MET A 113 -4.86 1.11 -24.01
N VAL A 114 -5.38 1.64 -25.10
CA VAL A 114 -5.86 0.84 -26.25
C VAL A 114 -4.69 0.11 -26.90
N ASP A 115 -3.57 0.79 -27.14
CA ASP A 115 -2.37 0.18 -27.70
C ASP A 115 -1.82 -0.94 -26.80
N ALA A 116 -1.77 -0.71 -25.49
CA ALA A 116 -1.36 -1.72 -24.51
C ALA A 116 -2.31 -2.93 -24.51
N TRP A 117 -3.62 -2.68 -24.55
CA TRP A 117 -4.62 -3.74 -24.63
C TRP A 117 -4.51 -4.55 -25.93
N HIS A 118 -4.24 -3.91 -27.06
CA HIS A 118 -4.00 -4.59 -28.33
C HIS A 118 -2.74 -5.45 -28.34
N GLN A 119 -1.73 -5.08 -27.55
CA GLN A 119 -0.49 -5.85 -27.39
C GLN A 119 -0.64 -7.04 -26.42
N GLU A 120 -1.71 -7.10 -25.62
CA GLU A 120 -1.97 -8.26 -24.77
C GLU A 120 -2.23 -9.52 -25.60
N LYS A 121 -1.75 -10.67 -25.12
CA LYS A 121 -1.93 -11.96 -25.80
C LYS A 121 -3.40 -12.18 -26.14
N PRO A 122 -3.73 -12.67 -27.36
CA PRO A 122 -5.11 -12.91 -27.76
C PRO A 122 -5.78 -13.85 -26.76
N ARG A 123 -6.92 -13.40 -26.23
CA ARG A 123 -7.77 -14.23 -25.37
C ARG A 123 -8.16 -15.47 -26.15
N ARG A 124 -7.92 -16.66 -25.57
CA ARG A 124 -8.31 -17.94 -26.16
C ARG A 124 -9.83 -17.96 -26.36
N THR A 125 -10.29 -17.74 -27.59
CA THR A 125 -11.67 -17.95 -27.98
C THR A 125 -11.88 -19.45 -28.10
N VAL A 126 -12.47 -20.05 -27.07
CA VAL A 126 -12.97 -21.42 -27.15
C VAL A 126 -14.36 -21.30 -27.78
N PHE A 127 -14.48 -21.71 -29.04
CA PHE A 127 -15.77 -21.87 -29.74
C PHE A 127 -16.34 -23.25 -29.42
#